data_AF-A0A948X8E6-F1
#
_entry.id   AF-A0A948X8E6-F1
#
_cell.length_a   1.000
_cell.length_b   1.000
_cell.length_c   1.000
_cell.angle_alpha   90.00
_cell.angle_beta   90.00
_cell.angle_gamma   90.00
#
_symmetry.space_group_name_H-M   'P 1'
#
loop_
_entity.id
_entity.type
_entity.pdbx_description
1 polymer ?
#
loop_
_entity_poly.entity_id
_entity_poly.type
_entity_poly.pdbx_seq_one_letter_code
_entity_poly.pdbx_strand_id
1 'polypeptide(L)'
;MKQTSFTKMPVTSDDAPKLTQADFDGAKLRVAGRDVNRAEWQTAVRARVGKQRINIMLDAPIVEHFKALAGNRGYQTLINDSLRRVIETGHLEADLRRVIREELSPK
;
A
#
# COMPACT_ATOMS: atom_id res chain seq x y z
N MET A 1 22.02 -36.31 13.90
CA MET A 1 20.67 -36.32 13.30
C MET A 1 19.82 -35.33 14.09
N LYS A 2 19.34 -34.23 13.48
CA LYS A 2 18.43 -33.27 14.14
C LYS A 2 17.11 -33.26 13.39
N GLN A 3 16.03 -33.60 14.10
CA GLN A 3 14.66 -33.61 13.60
C GLN A 3 14.17 -32.16 13.53
N THR A 4 13.88 -31.67 12.34
CA THR A 4 13.16 -30.42 12.13
C THR A 4 11.66 -30.73 12.09
N SER A 5 10.94 -30.36 13.14
CA SER A 5 9.49 -30.48 13.22
C SER A 5 8.83 -29.47 12.28
N PHE A 6 8.19 -29.93 11.21
CA PHE A 6 7.31 -29.10 10.39
C PHE A 6 5.91 -29.13 10.99
N THR A 7 5.50 -28.05 11.65
CA THR A 7 4.10 -27.85 12.03
C THR A 7 3.29 -27.62 10.76
N LYS A 8 2.49 -28.62 10.39
CA LYS A 8 1.55 -28.59 9.27
C LYS A 8 0.47 -27.55 9.57
N MET A 9 0.58 -26.36 8.98
CA MET A 9 -0.51 -25.39 8.96
C MET A 9 -1.73 -26.04 8.29
N PRO A 10 -2.96 -25.83 8.80
CA PRO A 10 -4.16 -26.30 8.14
C PRO A 10 -4.29 -25.63 6.78
N VAL A 11 -4.57 -26.44 5.76
CA VAL A 11 -4.81 -26.01 4.39
C VAL A 11 -6.12 -25.22 4.39
N THR A 12 -6.04 -23.89 4.39
CA THR A 12 -7.14 -23.10 3.84
C THR A 12 -7.15 -23.42 2.36
N SER A 13 -8.15 -24.17 1.91
CA SER A 13 -8.31 -24.55 0.52
C SER A 13 -8.56 -23.29 -0.29
N ASP A 14 -7.47 -22.65 -0.72
CA ASP A 14 -7.48 -21.61 -1.72
C ASP A 14 -7.67 -22.31 -3.06
N ASP A 15 -8.93 -22.65 -3.35
CA ASP A 15 -9.39 -23.25 -4.62
C ASP A 15 -9.33 -22.23 -5.78
N ALA A 16 -8.70 -21.08 -5.54
CA ALA A 16 -8.36 -20.11 -6.57
C ALA A 16 -7.15 -20.62 -7.39
N PRO A 17 -7.20 -20.50 -8.72
CA PRO A 17 -6.06 -20.83 -9.56
C PRO A 17 -4.83 -20.00 -9.14
N LYS A 18 -3.67 -20.66 -9.05
CA LYS A 18 -2.40 -20.00 -8.77
C LYS A 18 -2.09 -19.02 -9.90
N LEU A 19 -2.08 -17.73 -9.59
CA LEU A 19 -1.68 -16.66 -10.53
C LEU A 19 -0.29 -16.96 -11.11
N THR A 20 -0.23 -17.04 -12.43
CA THR A 20 0.99 -17.25 -13.21
C THR A 20 1.46 -15.93 -13.82
N GLN A 21 2.72 -15.86 -14.27
CA GLN A 21 3.24 -14.67 -14.95
C GLN A 21 2.42 -14.31 -16.22
N ALA A 22 1.92 -15.33 -16.92
CA ALA A 22 1.07 -15.13 -18.11
C ALA A 22 -0.23 -14.39 -17.79
N ASP A 23 -0.78 -14.54 -16.59
CA ASP A 23 -1.98 -13.83 -16.14
C ASP A 23 -1.71 -12.33 -15.96
N PHE A 24 -0.49 -11.96 -15.55
CA PHE A 24 -0.06 -10.57 -15.46
C PHE A 24 0.27 -9.97 -16.82
N ASP A 25 0.86 -10.76 -17.72
CA ASP A 25 1.22 -10.31 -19.06
C ASP A 25 -0.02 -10.05 -19.93
N GLY A 26 -1.09 -10.83 -19.74
CA GLY A 26 -2.41 -10.63 -20.37
C GLY A 26 -3.30 -9.60 -19.67
N ALA A 27 -2.86 -8.99 -18.57
CA ALA A 27 -3.69 -8.12 -17.76
C ALA A 27 -4.10 -6.86 -18.52
N LYS A 28 -5.41 -6.57 -18.55
CA LYS A 28 -5.97 -5.35 -19.13
C LYS A 28 -6.17 -4.30 -18.05
N LEU A 29 -5.61 -3.11 -18.27
CA LEU A 29 -5.84 -1.98 -17.40
C LEU A 29 -7.26 -1.47 -17.62
N ARG A 30 -8.05 -1.34 -16.54
CA ARG A 30 -9.42 -0.84 -16.61
C ARG A 30 -9.64 0.39 -15.73
N VAL A 31 -10.40 1.34 -16.23
CA VAL A 31 -10.88 2.52 -15.48
C VAL A 31 -12.39 2.60 -15.65
N ALA A 32 -13.13 2.63 -14.54
CA ALA A 32 -14.60 2.67 -14.53
C ALA A 32 -15.26 1.58 -15.42
N GLY A 33 -14.67 0.38 -15.44
CA GLY A 33 -15.18 -0.74 -16.24
C GLY A 33 -14.83 -0.71 -17.73
N ARG A 34 -14.01 0.23 -18.23
CA ARG A 34 -13.51 0.25 -19.61
C ARG A 34 -12.05 -0.13 -19.69
N ASP A 35 -11.68 -0.91 -20.70
CA ASP A 35 -10.28 -1.20 -21.03
C ASP A 35 -9.61 0.09 -21.52
N VAL A 36 -8.48 0.45 -20.91
CA VAL A 36 -7.72 1.68 -21.21
C VAL A 36 -6.26 1.36 -21.46
N ASN A 37 -5.59 2.23 -22.20
CA ASN A 37 -4.13 2.12 -22.34
C ASN A 37 -3.42 2.56 -21.03
N ARG A 38 -2.13 2.28 -20.94
CA ARG A 38 -1.33 2.60 -19.74
C ARG A 38 -1.29 4.10 -19.43
N ALA A 39 -1.26 4.97 -20.43
CA ALA A 39 -1.21 6.43 -20.24
C ALA A 39 -2.53 6.98 -19.68
N GLU A 40 -3.65 6.50 -20.20
CA GLU A 40 -5.00 6.81 -19.71
C GLU A 40 -5.23 6.28 -18.31
N TRP A 41 -4.81 5.04 -18.04
CA TRP A 41 -4.85 4.47 -16.69
C TRP A 41 -4.02 5.31 -15.71
N GLN A 42 -2.80 5.68 -16.07
CA GLN A 42 -1.97 6.55 -15.24
C GLN A 42 -2.60 7.92 -15.01
N THR A 43 -3.25 8.49 -16.04
CA THR A 43 -3.94 9.77 -15.93
C THR A 43 -5.15 9.68 -15.01
N ALA A 44 -5.95 8.62 -15.13
CA ALA A 44 -7.11 8.38 -14.26
C ALA A 44 -6.71 8.13 -12.81
N VAL A 45 -5.62 7.38 -12.58
CA VAL A 45 -5.06 7.18 -11.24
C VAL A 45 -4.56 8.51 -10.67
N ARG A 46 -3.83 9.31 -11.46
CA ARG A 46 -3.36 10.64 -11.03
C ARG A 46 -4.52 11.61 -10.75
N ALA A 47 -5.60 11.52 -11.51
CA ALA A 47 -6.81 12.31 -11.31
C ALA A 47 -7.56 11.92 -10.02
N ARG A 48 -7.63 10.62 -9.71
CA ARG A 48 -8.19 10.12 -8.44
C ARG A 48 -7.33 10.48 -7.23
N VAL A 49 -6.00 10.48 -7.40
CA VAL A 49 -5.02 10.83 -6.36
C VAL A 49 -4.65 12.31 -6.45
N GLY A 50 -5.62 13.18 -6.78
CA GLY A 50 -5.42 14.60 -7.08
C GLY A 50 -4.50 15.26 -6.07
N LYS A 51 -3.25 15.50 -6.46
CA LYS A 51 -2.25 16.14 -5.60
C LYS A 51 -2.72 17.58 -5.36
N GLN A 52 -3.10 17.88 -4.12
CA GLN A 52 -3.44 19.24 -3.74
C GLN A 52 -2.17 20.02 -3.42
N ARG A 53 -2.02 21.21 -4.01
CA ARG A 53 -0.97 22.16 -3.62
C ARG A 53 -1.44 22.87 -2.36
N ILE A 54 -0.70 22.69 -1.27
CA ILE A 54 -0.95 23.35 0.01
C ILE A 54 0.28 24.18 0.40
N ASN A 55 0.06 25.23 1.18
CA ASN A 55 1.14 25.96 1.84
C ASN A 55 1.34 25.35 3.23
N ILE A 56 2.49 24.73 3.47
CA ILE A 56 2.88 24.17 4.76
C ILE A 56 4.31 24.58 5.07
N MET A 57 4.58 24.82 6.34
CA MET A 57 5.94 24.99 6.85
C MET A 57 6.46 23.62 7.31
N LEU A 58 7.67 23.28 6.90
CA LEU A 58 8.41 22.10 7.37
C LEU A 58 9.75 22.58 7.91
N ASP A 59 10.22 21.95 8.98
CA ASP A 59 11.51 22.30 9.57
C ASP A 59 12.64 22.03 8.57
N ALA A 60 13.63 22.91 8.54
CA ALA A 60 14.78 22.79 7.64
C ALA A 60 15.47 21.40 7.74
N PRO A 61 15.70 20.80 8.93
CA PRO A 61 16.29 19.47 9.03
C PRO A 61 15.46 18.37 8.35
N ILE A 62 14.12 18.47 8.37
CA ILE A 62 13.22 17.51 7.73
C ILE A 62 13.38 17.59 6.22
N VAL A 63 13.37 18.81 5.67
CA VAL A 63 13.52 19.02 4.23
C VAL A 63 14.89 18.52 3.75
N GLU A 64 15.96 18.83 4.46
CA GLU A 64 17.31 18.38 4.10
C GLU A 64 17.46 16.85 4.19
N HIS A 65 16.86 16.21 5.20
CA HIS A 65 16.83 14.75 5.29
C HIS A 65 16.19 14.10 4.06
N PHE A 66 15.01 14.59 3.65
CA PHE A 66 14.32 14.04 2.48
C PHE A 66 14.97 14.42 1.15
N LYS A 67 15.68 15.55 1.06
CA LYS A 67 16.53 15.89 -0.09
C LYS A 67 17.71 14.94 -0.22
N ALA A 68 18.37 14.59 0.89
CA ALA A 68 19.49 13.65 0.88
C ALA A 68 19.05 12.23 0.48
N LEU A 69 17.85 11.81 0.87
CA LEU A 69 17.25 10.52 0.47
C LEU A 69 16.72 10.53 -0.97
N ALA A 70 16.43 11.72 -1.52
CA ALA A 70 15.92 11.89 -2.86
C ALA A 70 17.04 11.73 -3.88
N GLY A 71 17.29 10.48 -4.31
CA GLY A 71 18.02 10.19 -5.54
C GLY A 71 17.18 10.59 -6.77
N ASN A 72 16.89 9.64 -7.66
CA ASN A 72 16.02 9.88 -8.83
C ASN A 72 14.53 10.12 -8.47
N ARG A 73 14.14 9.88 -7.21
CA ARG A 73 12.78 10.06 -6.70
C ARG A 73 12.71 11.40 -5.98
N GLY A 74 11.88 12.34 -6.44
CA GLY A 74 11.81 13.67 -5.84
C GLY A 74 11.39 13.65 -4.36
N TYR A 75 12.02 14.50 -3.54
CA TYR A 75 11.84 14.56 -2.08
C TYR A 75 10.37 14.71 -1.64
N GLN A 76 9.56 15.46 -2.38
CA GLN A 76 8.12 15.60 -2.10
C GLN A 76 7.38 14.25 -2.16
N THR A 77 7.81 13.35 -3.05
CA THR A 77 7.23 12.01 -3.15
C THR A 77 7.53 11.20 -1.89
N LEU A 78 8.76 11.29 -1.39
CA LEU A 78 9.16 10.60 -0.17
C LEU A 78 8.41 11.13 1.06
N ILE A 79 8.24 12.44 1.16
CA ILE A 79 7.44 13.06 2.24
C ILE A 79 6.00 12.55 2.18
N ASN A 80 5.37 12.59 1.01
CA ASN A 80 3.99 12.12 0.85
C ASN A 80 3.83 10.63 1.15
N ASP A 81 4.79 9.79 0.74
CA ASP A 81 4.75 8.35 1.01
C ASP A 81 4.92 8.06 2.51
N SER A 82 5.78 8.82 3.22
CA SER A 82 5.90 8.73 4.67
C SER A 82 4.61 9.14 5.39
N LEU A 83 3.98 10.24 4.97
CA LEU A 83 2.68 10.67 5.51
C LEU A 83 1.59 9.62 5.26
N ARG A 84 1.56 9.02 4.06
CA ARG A 84 0.61 7.95 3.73
C ARG A 84 0.79 6.74 4.65
N ARG A 85 2.03 6.31 4.89
CA ARG A 85 2.32 5.19 5.79
C ARG A 85 1.82 5.44 7.21
N VAL A 86 2.01 6.65 7.75
CA VAL A 86 1.53 7.03 9.09
C VAL A 86 0.00 6.98 9.16
N ILE A 87 -0.69 7.45 8.13
CA ILE A 87 -2.16 7.36 8.05
C ILE A 87 -2.59 5.88 8.04
N GLU A 88 -1.99 5.06 7.17
CA GLU A 88 -2.28 3.63 7.06
C GLU A 88 -2.03 2.88 8.37
N THR A 89 -0.92 3.16 9.07
CA THR A 89 -0.61 2.53 10.36
C THR A 89 -1.56 2.99 11.47
N GLY A 90 -1.92 4.28 11.51
CA GLY A 90 -2.90 4.80 12.47
C GLY A 90 -4.28 4.16 12.30
N HIS A 91 -4.72 3.94 11.05
CA HIS A 91 -5.96 3.22 10.76
C HIS A 91 -5.87 1.75 11.17
N LEU A 92 -4.77 1.07 10.82
CA LEU A 92 -4.55 -0.32 11.21
C LEU A 92 -4.56 -0.50 12.74
N GLU A 93 -3.91 0.39 13.47
CA GLU A 93 -3.89 0.34 14.94
C GLU A 93 -5.29 0.58 15.53
N ALA A 94 -6.04 1.54 14.99
CA ALA A 94 -7.40 1.80 15.42
C ALA A 94 -8.34 0.61 15.15
N ASP A 95 -8.25 0.02 13.95
CA ASP A 95 -9.01 -1.18 13.58
C ASP A 95 -8.63 -2.38 14.44
N LEU A 96 -7.33 -2.59 14.70
CA LEU A 96 -6.85 -3.67 15.56
C LEU A 96 -7.34 -3.49 17.01
N ARG A 97 -7.30 -2.27 17.56
CA ARG A 97 -7.85 -1.97 18.89
C ARG A 97 -9.36 -2.20 18.96
N ARG A 98 -10.11 -1.90 17.88
CA ARG A 98 -11.55 -2.19 17.81
C ARG A 98 -11.79 -3.70 17.87
N VAL A 99 -11.14 -4.46 16.99
CA VAL A 99 -11.28 -5.93 16.93
C VAL A 99 -10.91 -6.55 18.27
N ILE A 100 -9.78 -6.16 18.87
CA ILE A 100 -9.37 -6.66 20.19
C ILE A 100 -10.42 -6.35 21.27
N ARG A 101 -11.04 -5.16 21.24
CA ARG A 101 -12.10 -4.81 22.21
C ARG A 101 -13.37 -5.63 22.00
N GLU A 102 -13.74 -5.89 20.75
CA GLU A 102 -14.89 -6.73 20.40
C GLU A 102 -14.68 -8.17 20.88
N GLU A 103 -13.47 -8.72 20.74
CA GLU A 103 -13.13 -10.07 21.20
C GLU A 103 -12.95 -10.17 22.73
N LEU A 104 -12.49 -9.10 23.39
CA LEU A 104 -12.31 -9.04 24.85
C LEU A 104 -13.57 -8.62 25.61
N SER A 105 -14.59 -8.10 24.93
CA SER A 105 -15.89 -7.83 25.55
C SER A 105 -16.70 -9.13 25.47
N PRO A 106 -16.92 -9.83 26.59
CA PRO A 106 -17.61 -11.11 26.55
C PRO A 106 -19.05 -10.90 26.10
N LYS A 107 -19.52 -11.79 25.23
CA LYS A 107 -20.94 -12.00 24.96
C LYS A 107 -21.58 -12.78 26.10
#